data_AF-A0A9P1HMJ8-F1
#
_entry.id   AF-A0A9P1HMJ8-F1
#
_cell.length_a   1.000
_cell.length_b   1.000
_cell.length_c   1.000
_cell.angle_alpha   90.00
_cell.angle_beta   90.00
_cell.angle_gamma   90.00
#
_symmetry.space_group_name_H-M   'P 1'
#
loop_
_entity.id
_entity.type
_entity.pdbx_description
1 polymer ?
#
loop_
_entity_poly.entity_id
_entity_poly.type
_entity_poly.pdbx_seq_one_letter_code
_entity_poly.pdbx_strand_id
1 'polypeptide(L)'
;MIQLLLLIIITCHYVESEQRDIHCYSCASVDPAIVIKQIQDPIWFNWFSGITVVPKTSYCQDDFKPLCEDGLCLKLLFMEKNGVSNIFRTCIPKAHTRVRPDCTKISSNEGYLEACICDGNLCNSSNSLMWLLPILVLLTLSQLVSFLHN
;
A
#
# COMPACT_ATOMS: atom_id res chain seq x y z
N MET A 1 25.08 -24.57 22.71
CA MET A 1 23.82 -23.82 22.91
C MET A 1 24.00 -22.31 22.97
N ILE A 2 25.04 -21.77 23.61
CA ILE A 2 25.26 -20.30 23.72
C ILE A 2 25.69 -19.66 22.38
N GLN A 3 26.41 -20.39 21.52
CA GLN A 3 26.80 -19.93 20.17
C GLN A 3 25.62 -19.73 19.20
N LEU A 4 24.51 -20.45 19.39
CA LEU A 4 23.34 -20.34 18.50
C LEU A 4 22.51 -19.08 18.83
N LEU A 5 22.47 -18.67 20.11
CA LEU A 5 21.79 -17.45 20.54
C LEU A 5 22.49 -16.17 20.04
N LEU A 6 23.83 -16.17 19.96
CA LEU A 6 24.60 -15.04 19.44
C LEU A 6 24.38 -14.83 17.93
N LEU A 7 24.20 -15.90 17.15
CA LEU A 7 23.87 -15.81 15.72
C LEU A 7 22.48 -15.21 15.47
N ILE A 8 21.50 -15.50 16.34
CA ILE A 8 20.13 -14.94 16.23
C ILE A 8 20.10 -13.46 16.59
N ILE A 9 20.89 -13.02 17.57
CA ILE A 9 20.96 -11.60 17.97
C ILE A 9 21.66 -10.76 16.88
N ILE A 10 22.67 -11.31 16.20
CA ILE A 10 23.40 -10.63 15.12
C ILE A 10 22.54 -10.48 13.85
N THR A 11 21.70 -11.45 13.51
CA THR A 11 20.77 -11.31 12.37
C THR A 11 19.58 -10.39 12.68
N CYS A 12 19.21 -10.21 13.96
CA CYS A 12 18.12 -9.31 14.34
C CYS A 12 18.51 -7.83 14.34
N HIS A 13 19.82 -7.52 14.43
CA HIS A 13 20.35 -6.15 14.52
C HIS A 13 20.76 -5.52 13.18
N TYR A 14 20.66 -6.27 12.08
CA TYR A 14 20.95 -5.81 10.72
C TYR A 14 19.70 -5.86 9.84
N VAL A 15 18.59 -5.26 10.30
CA VAL A 15 17.69 -4.61 9.34
C VAL A 15 18.25 -3.22 9.14
N GLU A 16 19.34 -3.18 8.39
CA GLU A 16 19.85 -1.95 7.79
C GLU A 16 18.65 -1.32 7.09
N SER A 17 18.35 -0.07 7.46
CA SER A 17 17.47 0.79 6.67
C SER A 17 18.19 1.02 5.34
N GLU A 18 18.21 0.00 4.47
CA GLU A 18 18.49 0.18 3.06
C GLU A 18 17.59 1.32 2.63
N GLN A 19 18.21 2.37 2.09
CA GLN A 19 17.51 3.44 1.41
C GLN A 19 16.81 2.79 0.23
N ARG A 20 15.62 2.25 0.49
CA ARG A 20 14.83 1.51 -0.48
C ARG A 20 14.29 2.55 -1.44
N ASP A 21 14.75 2.47 -2.68
CA ASP A 21 14.15 3.20 -3.79
C ASP A 21 12.72 2.69 -3.96
N ILE A 22 11.77 3.35 -3.28
CA ILE A 22 10.35 3.03 -3.35
C ILE A 22 9.83 3.65 -4.64
N HIS A 23 9.33 2.84 -5.56
CA HIS A 23 8.50 3.33 -6.66
C HIS A 23 7.03 3.09 -6.32
N CYS A 24 6.17 4.02 -6.67
CA CYS A 24 4.73 3.87 -6.51
C CYS A 24 4.05 3.95 -7.87
N TYR A 25 2.99 3.17 -8.08
CA TYR A 25 2.10 3.45 -9.20
C TYR A 25 1.48 4.84 -9.02
N SER A 26 1.48 5.63 -10.09
CA SER A 26 0.98 7.01 -10.09
C SER A 26 0.05 7.23 -11.28
N CYS A 27 -1.26 7.05 -11.07
CA CYS A 27 -2.28 7.13 -12.11
C CYS A 27 -3.67 7.31 -11.51
N ALA A 28 -4.63 7.77 -12.33
CA ALA A 28 -6.04 7.84 -11.95
C ALA A 28 -6.95 7.37 -13.10
N SER A 29 -8.00 6.59 -12.81
CA SER A 29 -9.02 6.22 -13.82
C SER A 29 -10.08 7.29 -14.02
N VAL A 30 -10.22 8.18 -13.02
CA VAL A 30 -11.08 9.36 -13.02
C VAL A 30 -10.21 10.61 -13.00
N ASP A 31 -10.76 11.74 -13.43
CA ASP A 31 -10.07 13.01 -13.29
C ASP A 31 -9.76 13.31 -11.80
N PRO A 32 -8.49 13.42 -11.39
CA PRO A 32 -8.10 13.76 -10.02
C PRO A 32 -8.77 15.03 -9.51
N ALA A 33 -9.01 16.01 -10.37
CA ALA A 33 -9.66 17.27 -10.00
C ALA A 33 -11.13 17.06 -9.62
N ILE A 34 -11.80 16.07 -10.20
CA ILE A 34 -13.18 15.72 -9.82
C ILE A 34 -13.19 15.06 -8.45
N VAL A 35 -12.27 14.13 -8.19
CA VAL A 35 -12.16 13.45 -6.90
C VAL A 35 -11.91 14.44 -5.77
N ILE A 36 -10.95 15.35 -5.94
CA ILE A 36 -10.58 16.35 -4.92
C ILE A 36 -11.73 17.31 -4.64
N LYS A 37 -12.49 17.74 -5.66
CA LYS A 37 -13.66 18.62 -5.49
C LYS A 37 -14.78 17.98 -4.67
N GLN A 38 -14.84 16.65 -4.58
CA GLN A 38 -15.85 15.94 -3.80
C GLN A 38 -15.47 15.78 -2.32
N ILE A 39 -14.22 16.10 -1.96
CA ILE A 39 -13.74 15.99 -0.59
C ILE A 39 -14.15 17.24 0.18
N GLN A 40 -15.15 17.10 1.04
CA GLN A 40 -15.68 18.19 1.86
C GLN A 40 -14.83 18.46 3.11
N ASP A 41 -14.11 17.44 3.59
CA ASP A 41 -13.25 17.58 4.76
C ASP A 41 -11.98 18.40 4.41
N PRO A 42 -11.72 19.53 5.08
CA PRO A 42 -10.59 20.40 4.75
C PRO A 42 -9.22 19.75 4.95
N ILE A 43 -9.09 18.83 5.90
CA ILE A 43 -7.84 18.13 6.20
C ILE A 43 -7.51 17.20 5.03
N TRP A 44 -8.49 16.40 4.60
CA TRP A 44 -8.33 15.52 3.44
C TRP A 44 -8.14 16.32 2.16
N PHE A 45 -8.89 17.40 1.96
CA PHE A 45 -8.77 18.26 0.77
C PHE A 45 -7.35 18.83 0.62
N ASN A 46 -6.80 19.42 1.68
CA ASN A 46 -5.44 19.98 1.67
C ASN A 46 -4.37 18.90 1.46
N TRP A 47 -4.61 17.71 2.00
CA TRP A 47 -3.71 16.59 1.81
C TRP A 47 -3.71 16.11 0.35
N PHE A 48 -4.88 15.90 -0.25
CA PHE A 48 -4.98 15.45 -1.64
C PHE A 48 -4.52 16.50 -2.65
N SER A 49 -4.80 17.78 -2.41
CA SER A 49 -4.40 18.87 -3.31
C SER A 49 -2.87 18.97 -3.48
N GLY A 50 -2.10 18.61 -2.45
CA GLY A 50 -0.65 18.55 -2.50
C GLY A 50 -0.06 17.34 -3.25
N ILE A 51 -0.87 16.35 -3.60
CA ILE A 51 -0.43 15.07 -4.21
C ILE A 51 -0.80 15.02 -5.72
N THR A 52 -1.41 16.10 -6.25
CA THR A 52 -2.22 16.12 -7.48
C THR A 52 -1.47 16.26 -8.81
N VAL A 53 -0.49 15.41 -9.10
CA VAL A 53 0.02 15.32 -10.48
C VAL A 53 0.15 13.85 -10.88
N VAL A 54 -0.98 13.23 -11.20
CA VAL A 54 -1.00 11.89 -11.79
C VAL A 54 -1.80 11.89 -13.09
N PRO A 55 -1.33 11.21 -14.15
CA PRO A 55 -2.03 11.15 -15.42
C PRO A 55 -3.34 10.36 -15.31
N LYS A 56 -4.37 10.83 -16.02
CA LYS A 56 -5.60 10.06 -16.22
C LYS A 56 -5.35 8.97 -17.25
N THR A 57 -5.61 7.71 -16.91
CA THR A 57 -5.50 6.57 -17.83
C THR A 57 -6.72 5.66 -17.68
N SER A 58 -7.13 4.99 -18.75
CA SER A 58 -8.38 4.21 -18.77
C SER A 58 -8.39 3.04 -17.76
N TYR A 59 -7.23 2.49 -17.43
CA TYR A 59 -7.12 1.29 -16.59
C TYR A 59 -6.03 1.36 -15.51
N CYS A 60 -5.32 2.50 -15.34
CA CYS A 60 -4.20 2.59 -14.39
C CYS A 60 -3.18 1.43 -14.61
N GLN A 61 -3.00 1.01 -15.87
CA GLN A 61 -2.11 -0.09 -16.27
C GLN A 61 -0.71 0.47 -16.50
N ASP A 62 0.14 0.32 -15.48
CA ASP A 62 1.61 0.29 -15.56
C ASP A 62 2.44 1.48 -16.09
N ASP A 63 1.86 2.59 -16.54
CA ASP A 63 2.67 3.55 -17.31
C ASP A 63 3.58 4.50 -16.49
N PHE A 64 3.23 4.87 -15.25
CA PHE A 64 4.01 5.84 -14.47
C PHE A 64 4.32 5.38 -13.05
N LYS A 65 5.60 5.17 -12.78
CA LYS A 65 6.16 4.62 -11.53
C LYS A 65 7.31 5.49 -11.00
N PRO A 66 7.06 6.75 -10.62
CA PRO A 66 8.11 7.65 -10.17
C PRO A 66 8.76 7.14 -8.88
N LEU A 67 10.02 7.53 -8.69
CA LEU A 67 10.70 7.36 -7.41
C LEU A 67 9.95 8.16 -6.32
N CYS A 68 9.77 7.55 -5.17
CA CYS A 68 9.07 8.07 -4.01
C CYS A 68 10.07 8.23 -2.87
N GLU A 69 10.86 9.31 -2.94
CA GLU A 69 11.92 9.60 -1.97
C GLU A 69 11.36 9.71 -0.54
N ASP A 70 11.81 8.77 0.32
CA ASP A 70 11.37 8.65 1.73
C ASP A 70 9.84 8.68 1.88
N GLY A 71 9.14 8.12 0.90
CA GLY A 71 7.69 8.22 0.78
C GLY A 71 6.96 6.89 0.91
N LEU A 72 5.64 6.98 1.01
CA LEU A 72 4.73 5.85 1.07
C LEU A 72 3.85 5.82 -0.18
N CYS A 73 3.43 4.63 -0.62
CA CYS A 73 2.51 4.53 -1.73
C CYS A 73 1.05 4.61 -1.24
N LEU A 74 0.22 5.36 -1.97
CA LEU A 74 -1.21 5.51 -1.73
C LEU A 74 -2.01 4.82 -2.84
N LYS A 75 -3.11 4.18 -2.43
CA LYS A 75 -4.17 3.67 -3.30
C LYS A 75 -5.51 4.08 -2.73
N LEU A 76 -6.32 4.73 -3.55
CA LEU A 76 -7.74 4.91 -3.31
C LEU A 76 -8.51 4.07 -4.32
N LEU A 77 -9.49 3.34 -3.83
CA LEU A 77 -10.46 2.62 -4.64
C LEU A 77 -11.85 3.13 -4.28
N PHE A 78 -12.52 3.74 -5.25
CA PHE A 78 -13.90 4.17 -5.18
C PHE A 78 -14.75 3.12 -5.87
N MET A 79 -15.71 2.56 -5.16
CA MET A 79 -16.60 1.52 -5.68
C MET A 79 -18.03 1.99 -5.52
N GLU A 80 -18.64 2.40 -6.62
CA GLU A 80 -20.03 2.82 -6.68
C GLU A 80 -20.96 1.60 -6.59
N LYS A 81 -22.17 1.82 -6.07
CA LYS A 81 -23.21 0.79 -5.93
C LYS A 81 -23.61 0.13 -7.27
N ASN A 82 -23.47 0.86 -8.38
CA ASN A 82 -23.74 0.37 -9.74
C ASN A 82 -22.63 -0.56 -10.28
N GLY A 83 -21.55 -0.79 -9.52
CA GLY A 83 -20.40 -1.59 -9.93
C GLY A 83 -19.29 -0.83 -10.65
N VAL A 84 -19.43 0.49 -10.84
CA VAL A 84 -18.35 1.33 -11.39
C VAL A 84 -17.25 1.48 -10.35
N SER A 85 -16.03 1.11 -10.74
CA SER A 85 -14.84 1.25 -9.90
C SER A 85 -13.91 2.33 -10.45
N ASN A 86 -13.52 3.30 -9.61
CA ASN A 86 -12.48 4.25 -9.93
C ASN A 86 -11.27 4.03 -9.02
N ILE A 87 -10.07 4.20 -9.56
CA ILE A 87 -8.82 4.03 -8.84
C ILE A 87 -7.97 5.29 -8.95
N PHE A 88 -7.32 5.63 -7.84
CA PHE A 88 -6.33 6.70 -7.77
C PHE A 88 -5.11 6.16 -7.02
N ARG A 89 -3.94 6.25 -7.64
CA ARG A 89 -2.67 5.77 -7.08
C ARG A 89 -1.65 6.87 -7.18
N THR A 90 -0.81 7.00 -6.15
CA THR A 90 0.23 8.03 -6.11
C THR A 90 1.29 7.72 -5.04
N CYS A 91 2.36 8.52 -5.04
CA CYS A 91 3.37 8.60 -3.99
C CYS A 91 3.01 9.70 -2.98
N ILE A 92 3.20 9.43 -1.69
CA ILE A 92 3.20 10.43 -0.62
C ILE A 92 4.66 10.65 -0.20
N PRO A 93 5.33 11.71 -0.67
CA PRO A 93 6.75 11.93 -0.37
C PRO A 93 6.96 12.29 1.11
N LYS A 94 8.12 11.91 1.67
CA LYS A 94 8.53 12.25 3.06
C LYS A 94 7.48 11.85 4.10
N ALA A 95 6.94 10.64 3.98
CA ALA A 95 5.74 10.21 4.71
C ALA A 95 6.04 9.21 5.84
N HIS A 96 7.17 8.51 5.83
CA HIS A 96 7.50 7.46 6.81
C HIS A 96 7.39 7.91 8.27
N THR A 97 7.69 9.18 8.57
CA THR A 97 7.65 9.72 9.93
C THR A 97 6.30 10.31 10.32
N ARG A 98 5.39 10.52 9.36
CA ARG A 98 4.13 11.27 9.55
C ARG A 98 2.88 10.44 9.32
N VAL A 99 3.00 9.37 8.56
CA VAL A 99 1.88 8.56 8.10
C VAL A 99 2.23 7.10 8.32
N ARG A 100 1.31 6.36 8.92
CA ARG A 100 1.46 4.92 9.14
C ARG A 100 0.85 4.15 7.96
N PRO A 101 1.54 3.12 7.43
CA PRO A 101 0.93 2.17 6.51
C PRO A 101 -0.31 1.51 7.15
N ASP A 102 -1.46 1.67 6.50
CA ASP A 102 -2.73 1.08 6.93
C ASP A 102 -3.76 1.15 5.78
N CYS A 103 -4.82 0.35 5.89
CA CYS A 103 -5.97 0.37 5.00
C CYS A 103 -7.25 0.65 5.78
N THR A 104 -7.98 1.69 5.38
CA THR A 104 -9.32 1.99 5.90
C THR A 104 -10.37 1.86 4.81
N LYS A 105 -11.54 1.35 5.20
CA LYS A 105 -12.70 1.23 4.32
C LYS A 105 -13.87 2.01 4.90
N ILE A 106 -14.35 2.97 4.13
CA ILE A 106 -15.47 3.85 4.49
C ILE A 106 -16.62 3.51 3.55
N SER A 107 -17.76 3.09 4.11
CA SER A 107 -18.94 2.67 3.33
C SER A 107 -20.07 3.69 3.45
N SER A 108 -20.86 3.83 2.39
CA SER A 108 -22.06 4.66 2.33
C SER A 108 -23.18 3.94 1.57
N ASN A 109 -24.35 4.57 1.45
CA ASN A 109 -25.45 4.05 0.63
C ASN A 109 -25.18 4.12 -0.88
N GLU A 110 -24.16 4.89 -1.29
CA GLU A 110 -23.79 5.11 -2.69
C GLU A 110 -22.63 4.22 -3.13
N GLY A 111 -21.93 3.58 -2.19
CA GLY A 111 -20.75 2.78 -2.49
C GLY A 111 -19.79 2.68 -1.31
N TYR A 112 -18.52 2.43 -1.59
CA TYR A 112 -17.45 2.53 -0.60
C TYR A 112 -16.18 3.14 -1.17
N LEU A 113 -15.41 3.75 -0.26
CA LEU A 113 -14.03 4.18 -0.47
C LEU A 113 -13.12 3.26 0.34
N GLU A 114 -12.12 2.68 -0.33
CA GLU A 114 -11.00 2.01 0.32
C GLU A 114 -9.74 2.85 0.12
N ALA A 115 -9.12 3.27 1.20
CA ALA A 115 -7.89 4.07 1.20
C ALA A 115 -6.78 3.25 1.88
N CYS A 116 -5.76 2.90 1.11
CA CYS A 116 -4.63 2.10 1.55
C CYS A 116 -3.32 2.85 1.38
N ILE A 117 -2.52 2.88 2.43
CA ILE A 117 -1.16 3.40 2.47
C ILE A 117 -0.24 2.22 2.77
N CYS A 118 0.80 2.05 1.97
CA CYS A 118 1.72 0.95 2.13
C CYS A 118 3.18 1.40 2.00
N ASP A 119 4.04 0.70 2.73
CA ASP A 119 5.50 0.84 2.69
C ASP A 119 6.06 -0.33 1.87
N GLY A 120 6.71 -0.01 0.75
CA GLY A 120 7.30 -1.00 -0.13
C GLY A 120 7.20 -0.64 -1.61
N ASN A 121 8.16 -1.13 -2.38
CA ASN A 121 8.20 -0.90 -3.82
C ASN A 121 6.95 -1.45 -4.51
N LEU A 122 6.24 -0.59 -5.24
CA LEU A 122 5.04 -0.87 -6.01
C LEU A 122 3.89 -1.52 -5.22
N CYS A 123 3.87 -1.32 -3.89
CA CYS A 123 2.91 -1.98 -3.01
C CYS A 123 1.45 -1.54 -3.25
N ASN A 124 1.23 -0.38 -3.87
CA ASN A 124 -0.11 0.14 -4.20
C ASN A 124 -0.71 -0.48 -5.48
N SER A 125 -0.21 -1.64 -5.91
CA SER A 125 -0.73 -2.39 -7.05
C SER A 125 -2.15 -2.94 -6.80
N SER A 126 -2.79 -3.43 -7.87
CA SER A 126 -4.09 -4.11 -7.82
C SER A 126 -3.98 -5.52 -7.25
N ASN A 127 -2.79 -6.11 -7.25
CA ASN A 127 -2.56 -7.49 -6.85
C ASN A 127 -2.25 -7.53 -5.34
N SER A 128 -3.30 -7.42 -4.53
CA SER A 128 -3.21 -7.66 -3.09
C SER A 128 -3.07 -9.17 -2.82
N LEU A 129 -1.92 -9.74 -3.20
CA LEU A 129 -1.53 -11.13 -2.86
C LEU A 129 -0.99 -11.24 -1.42
N MET A 130 -0.89 -10.10 -0.71
CA MET A 130 -0.28 -10.00 0.61
C MET A 130 -1.09 -10.69 1.72
N TRP A 131 -2.37 -11.00 1.47
CA TRP A 131 -3.23 -11.72 2.41
C TRP A 131 -3.02 -13.25 2.41
N LEU A 132 -2.27 -13.81 1.44
CA LEU A 132 -2.06 -15.26 1.34
C LEU A 132 -0.80 -15.76 2.06
N LEU A 133 0.13 -14.88 2.41
CA LEU A 133 1.36 -15.22 3.11
C LEU A 133 1.17 -15.85 4.50
N PRO A 134 0.27 -15.34 5.39
CA PRO A 134 0.11 -15.96 6.71
C PRO A 134 -0.50 -17.38 6.63
N ILE A 135 -1.30 -17.66 5.61
CA ILE A 135 -1.91 -18.98 5.40
C ILE A 135 -0.86 -20.00 4.96
N LEU A 136 0.09 -19.62 4.09
CA LEU A 136 1.19 -20.49 3.67
C LEU A 136 2.13 -20.85 4.83
N VAL A 137 2.42 -19.91 5.73
CA VAL A 137 3.29 -20.13 6.90
C VAL A 137 2.65 -21.09 7.92
N LEU A 138 1.33 -21.01 8.11
CA LEU A 138 0.60 -21.96 8.97
C LEU A 138 0.62 -23.39 8.40
N LEU A 139 0.51 -23.53 7.08
CA LEU A 139 0.56 -24.83 6.41
C LEU A 139 1.95 -25.46 6.50
N THR A 140 3.03 -24.69 6.33
CA THR A 140 4.40 -25.23 6.43
C THR A 140 4.78 -25.61 7.87
N LEU A 141 4.33 -24.85 8.87
CA LEU A 141 4.53 -25.19 10.29
C LEU A 141 3.85 -26.51 10.67
N SER A 142 2.65 -26.78 10.15
CA SER A 142 1.94 -28.04 10.42
C SER A 142 2.69 -29.27 9.86
N GLN A 143 3.32 -29.13 8.70
CA GLN A 143 4.11 -30.20 8.08
C GLN A 143 5.43 -30.43 8.81
N LEU A 144 6.08 -29.38 9.31
CA LEU A 144 7.31 -29.49 10.08
C LEU A 144 7.09 -30.20 11.44
N VAL A 145 5.98 -29.89 12.13
CA VAL A 145 5.62 -30.55 13.39
C VAL A 145 5.37 -32.06 13.19
N SER A 146 4.77 -32.42 12.05
CA SER A 146 4.48 -33.81 11.69
C SER A 146 5.74 -34.60 11.36
N PHE A 147 6.76 -33.93 10.81
CA PHE A 147 8.07 -34.54 10.51
C PHE A 147 8.98 -34.70 11.74
N LEU A 148 8.76 -33.89 12.80
CA LEU A 148 9.51 -33.97 14.06
C LEU A 148 8.93 -34.99 15.07
N HIS A 149 7.71 -35.48 14.84
CA HIS A 149 7.04 -36.49 15.67
C HIS A 149 7.08 -37.93 15.11
N ASN A 150 7.76 -38.13 13.98
CA ASN A 150 8.13 -39.44 13.42
C ASN A 150 9.65 -39.61 13.47
#